data_AF-A0A4U8THV7-F1
#
_entry.id   AF-A0A4U8THV7-F1
#
_cell.length_a   1.000
_cell.length_b   1.000
_cell.length_c   1.000
_cell.angle_alpha   90.00
_cell.angle_beta   90.00
_cell.angle_gamma   90.00
#
_symmetry.space_group_name_H-M   'P 1'
#
loop_
_entity.id
_entity.type
_entity.pdbx_description
1 polymer ?
#
loop_
_entity_poly.entity_id
_entity_poly.type
_entity_poly.pdbx_seq_one_letter_code
_entity_poly.pdbx_strand_id
1 'polypeptide(L)'
;MIESGFLSVGEKFYLKNTDFVATLGEDGKLRFGDLVCDIHILAAKLKNTKASRLNGFMQWQIMREDNKVFLNEARNLCWENLFRN
;
A
#
# COMPACT_ATOMS: atom_id res chain seq x y z
N MET A 1 -5.90 -5.51 7.75
CA MET A 1 -4.48 -5.09 7.56
C MET A 1 -4.07 -4.06 8.60
N ILE A 2 -4.76 -2.92 8.76
CA ILE A 2 -4.52 -2.01 9.89
C ILE A 2 -4.98 -2.65 11.21
N GLU A 3 -6.24 -3.07 11.29
CA GLU A 3 -6.81 -3.72 12.49
C GLU A 3 -6.11 -5.04 12.86
N SER A 4 -5.48 -5.69 11.89
CA SER A 4 -4.70 -6.91 12.10
C SER A 4 -3.24 -6.64 12.47
N GLY A 5 -2.86 -5.38 12.72
CA GLY A 5 -1.49 -4.96 13.09
C GLY A 5 -0.45 -5.07 11.97
N PHE A 6 -0.86 -5.39 10.74
CA PHE A 6 0.05 -5.60 9.62
C PHE A 6 0.46 -4.29 8.94
N LEU A 7 -0.39 -3.26 9.01
CA LEU A 7 -0.12 -1.91 8.55
C LEU A 7 -0.30 -0.92 9.70
N SER A 8 0.51 0.12 9.71
CA SER A 8 0.45 1.17 10.75
C SER A 8 -0.07 2.48 10.17
N VAL A 9 -0.87 3.22 10.94
CA VAL A 9 -1.22 4.60 10.57
C VAL A 9 0.06 5.45 10.54
N GLY A 10 0.19 6.30 9.52
CA GLY A 10 1.39 7.08 9.26
C GLY A 10 2.47 6.32 8.48
N GLU A 11 2.25 5.06 8.14
CA GLU A 11 3.21 4.24 7.42
C GLU A 11 3.46 4.75 5.99
N LYS A 12 4.71 4.65 5.55
CA LYS A 12 5.14 5.06 4.21
C LYS A 12 4.95 3.93 3.19
N PHE A 13 4.29 4.28 2.10
CA PHE A 13 4.02 3.44 0.95
C PHE A 13 4.83 3.95 -0.23
N TYR A 14 5.70 3.10 -0.75
CA TYR A 14 6.63 3.39 -1.84
C TYR A 14 6.06 2.83 -3.14
N LEU A 15 5.88 3.68 -4.15
CA LEU A 15 5.34 3.21 -5.42
C LEU A 15 6.46 2.59 -6.26
N LYS A 16 6.26 1.35 -6.69
CA LYS A 16 7.23 0.56 -7.47
C LYS A 16 7.72 1.31 -8.71
N ASN A 17 9.03 1.29 -8.90
CA ASN A 17 9.77 1.90 -10.02
C ASN A 17 9.64 3.44 -10.08
N THR A 18 9.37 4.09 -8.95
CA THR A 18 9.28 5.54 -8.85
C THR A 18 9.78 6.02 -7.50
N ASP A 19 10.04 7.31 -7.37
CA ASP A 19 10.40 7.94 -6.09
C ASP A 19 9.17 8.44 -5.31
N PHE A 20 7.96 8.09 -5.75
CA PHE A 20 6.74 8.51 -5.06
C PHE A 20 6.54 7.75 -3.75
N VAL A 21 6.35 8.52 -2.68
CA VAL A 21 6.10 8.02 -1.33
C VAL A 21 4.82 8.63 -0.79
N ALA A 22 3.82 7.79 -0.51
CA ALA A 22 2.56 8.18 0.09
C ALA A 22 2.48 7.71 1.55
N THR A 23 1.57 8.29 2.33
CA THR A 23 1.38 7.95 3.74
C THR A 23 -0.01 7.37 3.98
N LEU A 24 -0.08 6.25 4.72
CA LEU A 24 -1.35 5.64 5.12
C LEU A 24 -2.00 6.46 6.24
N GLY A 25 -3.24 6.88 6.06
CA GLY A 25 -4.02 7.45 7.16
C GLY A 25 -4.90 6.43 7.88
N GLU A 26 -5.49 6.89 8.97
CA GLU A 26 -6.41 6.13 9.81
C GLU A 26 -7.68 5.66 9.08
N ASP A 27 -8.08 6.38 8.03
CA ASP A 27 -9.23 6.06 7.17
C ASP A 27 -8.92 4.97 6.13
N GLY A 28 -7.73 4.36 6.19
CA GLY A 28 -7.29 3.35 5.24
C GLY A 28 -6.94 3.88 3.85
N LYS A 29 -6.86 5.21 3.67
CA LYS A 29 -6.49 5.86 2.40
C LYS A 29 -5.04 6.33 2.42
N LEU A 30 -4.45 6.42 1.23
CA LEU A 30 -3.12 6.99 1.03
C LEU A 30 -3.19 8.50 0.77
N ARG A 31 -2.24 9.22 1.36
CA ARG A 31 -2.07 10.67 1.25
C ARG A 31 -0.76 10.96 0.51
N PHE A 32 -0.84 11.77 -0.54
CA PHE A 32 0.32 12.23 -1.32
C PHE A 32 0.09 13.67 -1.76
N GLY A 33 0.77 14.63 -1.12
CA GLY A 33 0.44 16.05 -1.27
C GLY A 33 -1.04 16.29 -0.94
N ASP A 34 -1.76 16.91 -1.87
CA ASP A 34 -3.20 17.18 -1.74
C ASP A 34 -4.10 16.00 -2.12
N LEU A 35 -3.53 14.88 -2.59
CA LEU A 35 -4.29 13.71 -3.01
C LEU A 35 -4.57 12.78 -1.82
N VAL A 36 -5.85 12.51 -1.57
CA VAL A 36 -6.30 11.51 -0.59
C VAL A 36 -7.22 10.50 -1.28
N CYS A 37 -6.70 9.31 -1.56
CA CYS A 37 -7.46 8.26 -2.25
C CYS A 37 -6.96 6.86 -1.91
N ASP A 38 -7.70 5.83 -2.33
CA ASP A 38 -7.29 4.45 -2.13
C ASP A 38 -6.01 4.08 -2.91
N ILE A 39 -5.44 2.93 -2.58
CA ILE A 39 -4.20 2.42 -3.17
C ILE A 39 -4.27 2.23 -4.70
N HIS A 40 -5.45 1.98 -5.27
CA HIS A 40 -5.61 1.75 -6.70
C HIS A 40 -5.64 3.07 -7.45
N ILE A 41 -6.52 3.99 -7.02
CA ILE A 41 -6.68 5.31 -7.62
C ILE A 41 -5.38 6.09 -7.52
N LEU A 42 -4.73 6.09 -6.35
CA LEU A 42 -3.50 6.86 -6.17
C LEU A 42 -2.37 6.34 -7.07
N ALA A 43 -2.15 5.02 -7.11
CA ALA A 43 -1.13 4.43 -7.97
C ALA A 43 -1.41 4.70 -9.45
N ALA A 44 -2.68 4.66 -9.87
CA ALA A 44 -3.07 4.93 -11.24
C ALA A 44 -2.84 6.40 -11.62
N LYS A 45 -3.20 7.34 -10.74
CA LYS A 45 -2.93 8.78 -10.92
C LYS A 45 -1.44 9.07 -11.04
N LEU A 46 -0.62 8.52 -10.14
CA LEU A 46 0.83 8.74 -10.14
C LEU A 46 1.53 8.09 -11.34
N LYS A 47 1.02 6.96 -11.84
CA LYS A 47 1.53 6.30 -13.05
C LYS A 47 0.87 6.79 -14.35
N ASN A 48 0.04 7.83 -14.29
CA ASN A 48 -0.75 8.33 -15.43
C ASN A 48 -1.46 7.20 -16.21
N THR A 49 -2.03 6.23 -15.50
CA THR A 49 -2.67 5.03 -16.03
C THR A 49 -4.11 4.93 -15.50
N LYS A 50 -4.99 4.19 -16.18
CA LYS A 50 -6.36 3.94 -15.69
C LYS A 50 -6.37 2.96 -14.52
N ALA A 51 -7.05 3.32 -13.42
CA ALA A 51 -7.13 2.48 -12.22
C ALA A 51 -7.76 1.10 -12.48
N SER A 52 -8.70 0.99 -13.42
CA SER A 52 -9.32 -0.29 -13.79
C SER A 52 -8.35 -1.33 -14.37
N ARG A 53 -7.15 -0.93 -14.78
CA ARG A 53 -6.11 -1.80 -15.34
C ARG A 53 -4.97 -2.08 -14.35
N LEU A 54 -5.06 -1.55 -13.13
CA LEU A 54 -3.95 -1.54 -12.19
C LEU A 54 -4.36 -2.12 -10.84
N ASN A 55 -3.67 -3.19 -10.44
CA ASN A 55 -3.81 -3.74 -9.10
C ASN A 55 -2.91 -2.96 -8.13
N GLY A 56 -3.52 -2.12 -7.29
CA GLY A 56 -2.83 -1.29 -6.31
C GLY A 56 -1.93 -2.10 -5.37
N PHE A 57 -2.36 -3.29 -4.96
CA PHE A 57 -1.55 -4.17 -4.09
C PHE A 57 -0.21 -4.57 -4.70
N MET A 58 -0.13 -4.65 -6.05
CA MET A 58 1.11 -4.98 -6.75
C MET A 58 1.99 -3.76 -7.03
N GLN A 59 1.49 -2.54 -6.78
CA GLN A 59 2.23 -1.32 -7.07
C GLN A 59 2.93 -0.71 -5.86
N TRP A 60 2.44 -0.98 -4.66
CA TRP A 60 2.98 -0.40 -3.43
C TRP A 60 3.92 -1.35 -2.71
N GLN A 61 4.97 -0.79 -2.14
CA GLN A 61 5.91 -1.45 -1.25
C GLN A 61 5.92 -0.73 0.10
N ILE A 62 6.19 -1.45 1.16
CA ILE A 62 6.31 -0.93 2.53
C ILE A 62 7.64 -1.38 3.12
N MET A 63 8.17 -0.62 4.08
CA MET A 63 9.44 -0.96 4.73
C MET A 63 9.21 -1.95 5.88
N ARG A 64 9.88 -3.10 5.84
CA ARG A 64 9.91 -4.10 6.90
C ARG A 64 11.36 -4.50 7.11
N GLU A 65 11.88 -4.36 8.33
CA GLU A 65 13.25 -4.79 8.68
C GLU A 65 14.28 -4.32 7.63
N ASP A 66 14.23 -3.02 7.32
CA ASP A 66 15.08 -2.35 6.31
C ASP A 66 14.93 -2.78 4.84
N ASN A 67 13.96 -3.65 4.55
CA ASN A 67 13.66 -4.11 3.19
C ASN A 67 12.31 -3.60 2.69
N LYS A 68 12.22 -3.34 1.38
CA LYS A 68 10.95 -3.02 0.71
C LYS A 68 10.22 -4.30 0.35
N VAL A 69 9.07 -4.53 0.99
CA VAL A 69 8.20 -5.70 0.74
C VAL A 69 6.96 -5.25 -0.02
N PHE A 70 6.49 -6.03 -1.00
CA PHE A 70 5.27 -5.67 -1.72
C PHE A 70 4.04 -5.77 -0.81
N LEU A 71 3.11 -4.83 -0.97
CA LEU A 71 1.85 -4.84 -0.21
C LEU A 71 1.04 -6.13 -0.48
N ASN A 72 1.15 -6.68 -1.69
CA ASN A 72 0.53 -7.97 -2.03
C ASN A 72 1.13 -9.14 -1.22
N GLU A 73 2.45 -9.17 -1.02
CA GLU A 73 3.12 -10.21 -0.21
C GLU A 73 2.73 -10.08 1.26
N ALA A 74 2.73 -8.85 1.77
CA ALA A 74 2.23 -8.50 3.09
C ALA A 74 0.79 -9.00 3.32
N ARG A 75 -0.09 -8.82 2.34
CA ARG A 75 -1.47 -9.31 2.39
C ARG A 75 -1.55 -10.84 2.47
N ASN A 76 -0.76 -11.55 1.69
CA ASN A 76 -0.76 -13.02 1.68
C ASN A 76 -0.29 -13.59 3.03
N LEU A 77 0.78 -13.03 3.60
CA LEU A 77 1.25 -13.41 4.94
C LEU A 77 0.21 -13.14 6.03
N CYS A 78 -0.51 -12.02 5.93
CA CYS A 78 -1.60 -11.71 6.86
C CYS A 78 -2.74 -12.75 6.77
N TRP A 79 -3.07 -13.23 5.56
CA TRP A 79 -4.09 -14.26 5.38
C TRP A 79 -3.65 -15.61 5.94
N GLU A 80 -2.44 -16.06 5.62
CA GLU A 80 -1.93 -17.34 6.14
C GLU A 80 -1.90 -17.40 7.66
N ASN A 81 -1.57 -16.28 8.33
CA ASN A 81 -1.55 -16.21 9.79
C ASN A 81 -2.96 -16.17 10.42
N LEU A 82 -3.96 -15.61 9.72
CA LEU A 82 -5.34 -15.53 10.23
C LEU A 82 -6.11 -16.86 10.10
N PHE A 83 -5.72 -17.74 9.17
CA PHE A 83 -6.37 -19.04 8.95
C PHE A 83 -5.62 -20.24 9.57
N ARG A 84 -4.56 -19.98 10.34
CA ARG A 84 -3.80 -21.00 11.08
C ARG A 84 -4.16 -21.12 12.57
N ASN A 85 -5.15 -20.38 13.06
CA ASN A 85 -5.70 -20.50 14.42
C ASN A 85 -7.11 -21.09 14.41
#